data_AF-A0A920M9G6-F1
#
_entry.id   AF-A0A920M9G6-F1
#
_cell.length_a   1.000
_cell.length_b   1.000
_cell.length_c   1.000
_cell.angle_alpha   90.00
_cell.angle_beta   90.00
_cell.angle_gamma   90.00
#
_symmetry.space_group_name_H-M   'P 1'
#
loop_
_entity.id
_entity.type
_entity.pdbx_description
1 polymer ?
#
loop_
_entity_poly.entity_id
_entity_poly.type
_entity_poly.pdbx_seq_one_letter_code
_entity_poly.pdbx_strand_id
1 'polypeptide(L)'
;MGFAIVAFTITESGTIEDVVPVEGYCTSKNPNDPEAQLRPCSIFNSASSRAALKLKYKPKIVDGKAVRVEGVQHKFTFIMEDS
;
A
#
# COMPACT_ATOMS: atom_id res chain seq x y z
N MET A 1 -13.59 -8.36 1.85
CA MET A 1 -12.48 -7.79 2.64
C MET A 1 -11.16 -8.27 2.04
N GLY A 2 -10.02 -7.75 2.49
CA GLY A 2 -8.72 -8.20 1.97
C GLY A 2 -7.62 -7.19 2.20
N PHE A 3 -6.54 -7.32 1.44
CA PHE A 3 -5.48 -6.31 1.39
C PHE A 3 -4.89 -6.21 -0.01
N ALA A 4 -4.23 -5.09 -0.27
CA ALA A 4 -3.38 -4.92 -1.44
C ALA A 4 -2.07 -4.23 -1.03
N ILE A 5 -0.97 -4.74 -1.56
CA ILE A 5 0.37 -4.19 -1.40
C ILE A 5 0.73 -3.48 -2.70
N VAL A 6 1.16 -2.24 -2.58
CA VAL A 6 1.72 -1.46 -3.68
C VAL A 6 3.17 -1.12 -3.37
N ALA A 7 4.01 -1.06 -4.39
CA ALA A 7 5.35 -0.51 -4.32
C ALA A 7 5.36 0.85 -4.99
N PHE A 8 6.19 1.77 -4.48
CA PHE A 8 6.31 3.11 -5.04
C PHE A 8 7.65 3.76 -4.68
N THR A 9 7.90 4.91 -5.30
CA THR A 9 9.06 5.75 -5.04
C THR A 9 8.66 6.93 -4.16
N ILE A 10 9.42 7.15 -3.08
CA ILE A 10 9.34 8.37 -2.27
C ILE A 10 10.35 9.37 -2.84
N THR A 11 9.87 10.55 -3.23
CA THR A 11 10.72 11.63 -3.76
C THR A 11 11.46 12.38 -2.65
N GLU A 12 12.38 13.24 -3.04
CA GLU A 12 13.14 14.14 -2.15
C GLU A 12 12.24 15.14 -1.40
N SER A 13 11.05 15.44 -1.93
CA SER A 13 10.05 16.28 -1.28
C SER A 13 9.07 15.48 -0.40
N GLY A 14 9.19 14.15 -0.39
CA GLY A 14 8.34 13.25 0.39
C GLY A 14 7.00 12.92 -0.26
N THR A 15 6.82 13.27 -1.54
CA THR A 15 5.67 12.84 -2.35
C THR A 15 5.90 11.44 -2.90
N ILE A 16 4.82 10.82 -3.41
CA ILE A 16 4.85 9.47 -3.98
C ILE A 16 4.68 9.51 -5.50
N GLU A 17 5.47 8.72 -6.21
CA GLU A 17 5.36 8.47 -7.65
C GLU A 17 5.64 7.00 -8.01
N ASP A 18 5.44 6.63 -9.28
CA ASP A 18 5.70 5.29 -9.82
C ASP A 18 5.02 4.14 -9.06
N VAL A 19 3.78 4.36 -8.63
CA VAL A 19 3.03 3.37 -7.86
C VAL A 19 2.65 2.18 -8.73
N VAL A 20 3.02 0.98 -8.29
CA VAL A 20 2.69 -0.30 -8.94
C VAL A 20 2.08 -1.29 -7.93
N PRO A 21 0.98 -1.99 -8.27
CA PRO A 21 0.50 -3.11 -7.46
C PRO A 21 1.50 -4.27 -7.46
N VAL A 22 1.77 -4.84 -6.29
CA VAL A 22 2.66 -6.00 -6.11
C VAL A 22 1.85 -7.24 -5.77
N GLU A 23 0.99 -7.15 -4.75
CA GLU A 23 0.17 -8.28 -4.28
C GLU A 23 -1.24 -7.83 -3.94
N GLY A 24 -2.21 -8.71 -4.12
CA GLY A 24 -3.59 -8.47 -3.77
C GLY A 24 -4.28 -9.76 -3.34
N TYR A 25 -4.94 -9.73 -2.19
CA TYR A 25 -5.65 -10.87 -1.63
C TYR A 25 -7.01 -10.47 -1.09
N CYS A 26 -7.97 -11.38 -1.26
CA CYS A 26 -9.35 -11.22 -0.86
C CYS A 26 -9.76 -12.34 0.09
N THR A 27 -10.69 -12.00 0.97
CA THR A 27 -11.37 -12.95 1.85
C THR A 27 -12.83 -12.51 2.07
N SER A 28 -13.70 -13.50 2.22
CA SER A 28 -15.09 -13.31 2.64
C SER A 28 -15.23 -13.18 4.16
N LYS A 29 -14.22 -13.60 4.92
CA LYS A 29 -14.15 -13.47 6.38
C LYS A 29 -13.29 -12.26 6.79
N ASN A 30 -13.32 -11.88 8.07
CA ASN A 30 -12.49 -10.81 8.59
C ASN A 30 -11.00 -11.15 8.34
N PRO A 31 -10.19 -10.25 7.75
CA PRO A 31 -8.79 -10.54 7.47
C PRO A 31 -7.91 -10.72 8.72
N ASN A 32 -8.41 -10.38 9.91
CA ASN A 32 -7.75 -10.64 11.19
C ASN A 32 -8.12 -12.01 11.80
N ASP A 33 -9.07 -12.73 11.21
CA ASP A 33 -9.45 -14.09 11.65
C ASP A 33 -8.36 -15.10 11.21
N PRO A 34 -7.78 -15.90 12.12
CA PRO A 34 -6.77 -16.90 11.77
C PRO A 34 -7.28 -18.00 10.81
N GLU A 35 -8.60 -18.20 10.71
CA GLU A 35 -9.20 -19.13 9.74
C GLU A 35 -9.55 -18.48 8.39
N ALA A 36 -9.26 -17.18 8.21
CA ALA A 36 -9.55 -16.49 6.96
C ALA A 36 -8.72 -17.05 5.81
N GLN A 37 -9.39 -17.66 4.83
CA GLN A 37 -8.73 -18.10 3.61
C GLN A 37 -8.54 -16.91 2.67
N LEU A 38 -7.29 -16.48 2.53
CA LEU A 38 -6.89 -15.47 1.56
C LEU A 38 -6.73 -16.09 0.18
N ARG A 39 -7.33 -15.45 -0.83
CA ARG A 39 -7.21 -15.86 -2.24
C ARG A 39 -6.66 -14.71 -3.07
N PRO A 40 -5.74 -14.95 -4.02
CA PRO A 40 -5.25 -13.91 -4.91
C PRO A 40 -6.40 -13.20 -5.62
N CYS A 41 -6.38 -11.87 -5.63
CA CYS A 41 -7.37 -11.05 -6.32
C CYS A 41 -6.81 -9.65 -6.61
N SER A 42 -7.40 -8.93 -7.57
CA SER A 42 -6.94 -7.60 -7.97
C SER A 42 -7.93 -6.47 -7.66
N ILE A 43 -9.04 -6.77 -6.98
CA ILE A 43 -10.17 -5.83 -6.82
C ILE A 43 -9.78 -4.54 -6.09
N PHE A 44 -8.76 -4.59 -5.22
CA PHE A 44 -8.30 -3.45 -4.43
C PHE A 44 -7.11 -2.71 -5.05
N ASN A 45 -6.47 -3.25 -6.09
CA ASN A 45 -5.21 -2.73 -6.63
C ASN A 45 -5.35 -1.28 -7.11
N SER A 46 -6.44 -0.97 -7.82
CA SER A 46 -6.68 0.38 -8.37
C SER A 46 -6.95 1.41 -7.26
N ALA A 47 -7.75 1.05 -6.26
CA ALA A 47 -8.03 1.89 -5.10
C ALA A 47 -6.77 2.16 -4.28
N SER A 48 -5.99 1.12 -3.98
CA SER A 48 -4.72 1.23 -3.26
C SER A 48 -3.70 2.07 -4.01
N SER A 49 -3.58 1.92 -5.33
CA SER A 49 -2.64 2.70 -6.13
C SER A 49 -2.98 4.20 -6.10
N ARG A 50 -4.26 4.54 -6.24
CA ARG A 50 -4.74 5.93 -6.15
C ARG A 50 -4.60 6.52 -4.73
N ALA A 51 -4.80 5.69 -3.71
CA ALA A 51 -4.61 6.11 -2.32
C ALA A 51 -3.13 6.39 -2.02
N ALA A 52 -2.21 5.54 -2.51
CA ALA A 52 -0.78 5.71 -2.30
C ALA A 52 -0.25 7.04 -2.85
N LEU A 53 -0.74 7.50 -4.00
CA LEU A 53 -0.38 8.81 -4.58
C LEU A 53 -0.74 10.01 -3.70
N LYS A 54 -1.61 9.83 -2.70
CA LYS A 54 -2.01 10.88 -1.74
C LYS A 54 -1.18 10.86 -0.46
N LEU A 55 -0.36 9.84 -0.25
CA LEU A 55 0.50 9.75 0.92
C LEU A 55 1.61 10.80 0.84
N LYS A 56 2.02 11.28 2.02
CA LYS A 56 3.17 12.16 2.19
C LYS A 56 4.05 11.60 3.28
N TYR A 57 5.33 11.48 2.99
CA TYR A 57 6.35 10.98 3.91
C TYR A 57 7.30 12.10 4.30
N LYS A 58 7.95 11.95 5.45
CA LYS A 58 9.13 12.77 5.74
C LYS A 58 10.27 12.29 4.83
N PRO A 59 10.91 13.17 4.05
CA PRO A 59 12.02 12.78 3.19
C PRO A 59 13.13 12.11 4.00
N LYS A 60 13.76 11.10 3.40
CA LYS A 60 14.96 10.50 3.97
C LYS A 60 16.11 11.48 3.77
N ILE A 61 16.80 11.83 4.85
CA ILE A 61 18.00 12.67 4.81
C ILE A 61 19.23 11.78 4.96
N VAL A 62 20.17 11.90 4.04
CA VAL A 62 21.51 11.28 4.11
C VAL A 62 22.53 12.38 3.86
N ASP A 63 23.48 12.56 4.77
CA ASP A 63 24.52 13.60 4.71
C ASP A 63 23.97 15.02 4.48
N GLY A 64 22.86 15.34 5.15
CA GLY A 64 22.21 16.65 5.07
C GLY A 64 21.42 16.90 3.78
N LYS A 65 21.32 15.92 2.88
CA LYS A 65 20.56 16.02 1.63
C LYS A 65 19.37 15.08 1.62
N ALA A 66 18.24 15.55 1.10
CA ALA A 66 17.08 14.71 0.86
C ALA A 66 17.39 13.74 -0.30
N VAL A 67 17.09 12.46 -0.09
CA VAL A 67 17.32 11.40 -1.07
C VAL A 67 16.02 10.68 -1.40
N ARG A 68 15.89 10.33 -2.67
CA ARG A 68 14.84 9.45 -3.18
C ARG A 68 14.99 8.04 -2.63
N VAL A 69 13.86 7.38 -2.39
CA VAL A 69 13.81 5.98 -1.93
C VAL A 69 12.85 5.20 -2.80
N GLU A 70 13.39 4.24 -3.56
CA GLU A 70 12.64 3.42 -4.51
C GLU A 70 12.18 2.10 -3.87
N GLY A 71 11.14 1.50 -4.46
CA GLY A 71 10.68 0.15 -4.09
C GLY A 71 10.05 0.03 -2.71
N VAL A 72 9.61 1.15 -2.12
CA VAL A 72 8.94 1.14 -0.81
C VAL A 72 7.59 0.47 -0.93
N GLN A 73 7.33 -0.54 -0.11
CA GLN A 73 6.05 -1.24 -0.10
C GLN A 73 5.12 -0.70 0.99
N HIS A 74 3.83 -0.58 0.65
CA HIS A 74 2.78 -0.23 1.60
C HIS A 74 1.58 -1.17 1.44
N LYS A 75 1.11 -1.71 2.57
CA LYS A 75 -0.05 -2.60 2.63
C LYS A 75 -1.30 -1.85 3.06
N PHE A 76 -2.29 -1.77 2.18
CA PHE A 76 -3.63 -1.30 2.49
C PHE A 76 -4.52 -2.47 2.87
N THR A 77 -5.13 -2.43 4.05
CA THR A 77 -6.09 -3.45 4.52
C THR A 77 -7.51 -2.92 4.40
N PHE A 78 -8.40 -3.72 3.80
CA PHE A 78 -9.81 -3.42 3.59
C PHE A 78 -10.66 -4.32 4.49
N ILE A 79 -11.17 -3.74 5.57
CA ILE A 79 -12.13 -4.35 6.48
C ILE A 79 -13.53 -3.82 6.19
N MET A 80 -14.57 -4.62 6.42
CA MET A 80 -15.93 -4.12 6.46
C MET A 80 -16.20 -3.53 7.84
N GLU A 81 -16.91 -2.43 7.88
CA GLU A 81 -17.41 -1.83 9.10
C GLU A 81 -18.70 -2.56 9.49
N ASP A 82 -18.81 -2.98 10.76
CA ASP A 82 -20.07 -3.47 11.30
C ASP A 82 -20.95 -2.24 11.55
N SER A 83 -22.05 -2.13 10.82
CA SER A 83 -23.05 -1.05 10.98
C SER A 83 -24.01 -1.33 12.13
#